data_AF-A0A7G2FFN5-F1
#
_entry.id   AF-A0A7G2FFN5-F1
#
_cell.length_a   1.000
_cell.length_b   1.000
_cell.length_c   1.000
_cell.angle_alpha   90.00
_cell.angle_beta   90.00
_cell.angle_gamma   90.00
#
_symmetry.space_group_name_H-M   'P 1'
#
loop_
_entity.id
_entity.type
_entity.pdbx_description
1 polymer ?
#
loop_
_entity_poly.entity_id
_entity_poly.type
_entity_poly.pdbx_seq_one_letter_code
_entity_poly.pdbx_strand_id
1 'polypeptide(L)'
;MAQKLEAIGRGLQWDDSSDHDNVTKILVRGGREGIQYVKFDYVKSGQPQTGLIHGLSGRGGFTQTFEIDQKDEHLVSVEGYYDVTKGVIQALKFKTNKKTSEMIGYDDTGIKLSLEVKGKKIIGFHGYAETNLNSLGAYFTTTGPIGLNPQVGHIKLAYQGGGGGIPWDHGPNHNGVKRVSFIFDENEIRQWRVDYDDGGVIRQYEPINGYDMVSDSRKEDLGMVCFGDGSTTETGNSGQ
;
A
#
# COMPACT_ATOMS: atom_id res chain seq x y z
N MET A 1 4.31 0.28 8.02
CA MET A 1 4.67 -1.15 7.96
C MET A 1 4.22 -1.73 6.62
N ALA A 2 5.02 -2.61 6.00
CA ALA A 2 4.65 -3.28 4.76
C ALA A 2 3.70 -4.45 5.04
N GLN A 3 2.70 -4.65 4.19
CA GLN A 3 1.81 -5.81 4.21
C GLN A 3 2.37 -6.89 3.29
N LYS A 4 2.43 -8.15 3.74
CA LYS A 4 2.89 -9.29 2.95
C LYS A 4 1.70 -10.11 2.45
N LEU A 5 1.68 -10.45 1.17
CA LEU A 5 0.81 -11.49 0.62
C LEU A 5 1.67 -12.72 0.32
N GLU A 6 1.32 -13.86 0.91
CA GLU A 6 2.14 -15.06 0.85
C GLU A 6 2.16 -15.71 -0.53
N ALA A 7 3.31 -16.26 -0.90
CA ALA A 7 3.46 -17.08 -2.09
C ALA A 7 3.01 -18.51 -1.74
N ILE A 8 2.13 -19.08 -2.57
CA ILE A 8 1.70 -20.48 -2.42
C ILE A 8 2.48 -21.31 -3.45
N GLY A 9 3.39 -22.16 -2.99
CA GLY A 9 4.24 -22.95 -3.89
C GLY A 9 5.24 -23.85 -3.17
N ARG A 10 6.10 -24.47 -3.97
CA ARG A 10 7.21 -25.35 -3.56
C ARG A 10 8.47 -24.97 -4.33
N GLY A 11 9.66 -25.22 -3.78
CA GLY A 11 10.94 -24.94 -4.41
C GLY A 11 11.96 -24.32 -3.45
N LEU A 12 13.02 -23.70 -3.98
CA LEU A 12 13.93 -22.90 -3.16
C LEU A 12 13.31 -21.53 -2.89
N GLN A 13 13.17 -21.19 -1.61
CA GLN A 13 12.62 -19.92 -1.19
C GLN A 13 13.57 -18.77 -1.53
N TRP A 14 13.01 -17.66 -1.98
CA TRP A 14 13.70 -16.39 -2.19
C TRP A 14 12.84 -15.24 -1.66
N ASP A 15 13.49 -14.18 -1.22
CA ASP A 15 12.84 -12.99 -0.67
C ASP A 15 13.73 -11.77 -0.94
N ASP A 16 13.22 -10.80 -1.71
CA ASP A 16 13.95 -9.58 -2.03
C ASP A 16 13.84 -8.52 -0.92
N SER A 17 13.16 -8.79 0.19
CA SER A 17 12.85 -7.86 1.29
C SER A 17 11.71 -6.88 0.99
N SER A 18 11.12 -6.37 2.08
CA SER A 18 10.02 -5.43 2.10
C SER A 18 10.47 -3.97 2.32
N ASP A 19 11.77 -3.69 2.26
CA ASP A 19 12.37 -2.40 2.63
C ASP A 19 12.75 -1.52 1.43
N HIS A 20 12.11 -1.76 0.29
CA HIS A 20 12.23 -0.96 -0.92
C HIS A 20 11.16 0.13 -0.99
N ASP A 21 11.48 1.21 -1.70
CA ASP A 21 10.58 2.34 -1.94
C ASP A 21 9.63 2.06 -3.11
N ASN A 22 10.13 1.44 -4.20
CA ASN A 22 9.37 1.17 -5.43
C ASN A 22 10.04 0.09 -6.30
N VAL A 23 9.27 -0.49 -7.22
CA VAL A 23 9.76 -1.35 -8.30
C VAL A 23 9.99 -0.48 -9.54
N THR A 24 11.13 -0.66 -10.21
CA THR A 24 11.51 0.16 -11.38
C THR A 24 11.51 -0.61 -12.68
N LYS A 25 11.93 -1.87 -12.63
CA LYS A 25 12.07 -2.71 -13.80
C LYS A 25 11.75 -4.14 -13.43
N ILE A 26 11.03 -4.81 -14.32
CA ILE A 26 10.69 -6.21 -14.20
C ILE A 26 11.20 -6.92 -15.44
N LEU A 27 12.03 -7.92 -15.24
CA LEU A 27 12.54 -8.79 -16.29
C LEU A 27 11.92 -10.17 -16.11
N VAL A 28 11.26 -10.66 -17.16
CA VAL A 28 10.63 -11.98 -17.16
C VAL A 28 11.24 -12.81 -18.27
N ARG A 29 11.69 -14.02 -17.94
CA ARG A 29 12.16 -15.02 -18.90
C ARG A 29 11.16 -16.15 -18.99
N GLY A 30 10.63 -16.39 -20.18
CA GLY A 30 9.86 -17.59 -20.50
C GLY A 30 10.72 -18.64 -21.20
N GLY A 31 10.47 -19.92 -20.89
CA GLY A 31 11.04 -21.08 -21.57
C GLY A 31 10.01 -22.20 -21.71
N ARG A 32 10.42 -23.35 -22.26
CA ARG A 32 9.49 -24.42 -22.70
C ARG A 32 8.46 -24.88 -21.65
N GLU A 33 8.77 -24.78 -20.37
CA GLU A 33 7.92 -25.27 -19.27
C GLU A 33 7.13 -24.17 -18.56
N GLY A 34 7.29 -22.90 -18.95
CA GLY A 34 6.66 -21.74 -18.31
C GLY A 34 7.65 -20.60 -18.08
N ILE A 35 7.37 -19.76 -17.08
CA ILE A 35 8.27 -18.71 -16.64
C ILE A 35 9.46 -19.34 -15.93
N GLN A 36 10.65 -19.14 -16.51
CA GLN A 36 11.92 -19.67 -16.02
C GLN A 36 12.46 -18.85 -14.86
N TYR A 37 12.52 -17.54 -15.02
CA TYR A 37 12.95 -16.64 -13.96
C TYR A 37 12.27 -15.29 -14.04
N VAL A 38 12.28 -14.61 -12.90
CA VAL A 38 11.99 -13.19 -12.78
C VAL A 38 13.15 -12.47 -12.13
N LYS A 39 13.29 -11.19 -12.45
CA LYS A 39 14.19 -10.26 -11.77
C LYS A 39 13.50 -8.92 -11.65
N PHE A 40 13.69 -8.28 -10.51
CA PHE A 40 13.12 -6.98 -10.19
C PHE A 40 14.24 -6.01 -9.85
N ASP A 41 14.27 -4.84 -10.47
CA ASP A 41 15.10 -3.74 -9.99
C ASP A 41 14.24 -2.78 -9.18
N TYR A 42 14.83 -2.19 -8.14
CA TYR A 42 14.13 -1.44 -7.10
C TYR A 42 14.74 -0.04 -6.92
N VAL A 43 14.03 0.79 -6.17
CA VAL A 43 14.60 1.94 -5.48
C VAL A 43 14.61 1.63 -3.98
N LYS A 44 15.72 1.90 -3.31
CA LYS A 44 15.86 1.79 -1.86
C LYS A 44 16.50 3.04 -1.30
N SER A 45 15.82 3.70 -0.37
CA SER A 45 16.26 4.99 0.19
C SER A 45 16.62 6.01 -0.92
N GLY A 46 15.81 6.05 -1.98
CA GLY A 46 16.02 6.91 -3.16
C GLY A 46 17.14 6.47 -4.12
N GLN A 47 17.84 5.36 -3.86
CA GLN A 47 18.92 4.87 -4.71
C GLN A 47 18.48 3.66 -5.56
N PRO A 48 18.87 3.58 -6.85
CA PRO A 48 18.59 2.41 -7.68
C PRO A 48 19.31 1.17 -7.15
N GLN A 49 18.60 0.05 -7.09
CA GLN A 49 19.15 -1.23 -6.68
C GLN A 49 18.78 -2.32 -7.70
N THR A 50 19.82 -2.99 -8.21
CA THR A 50 19.66 -4.11 -9.13
C THR A 50 19.33 -5.37 -8.33
N GLY A 51 18.21 -6.02 -8.63
CA GLY A 51 17.84 -7.26 -7.93
C GLY A 51 18.51 -8.50 -8.49
N LEU A 52 18.27 -9.62 -7.81
CA LEU A 52 18.76 -10.94 -8.18
C LEU A 52 17.81 -11.61 -9.18
N ILE A 53 18.32 -12.65 -9.84
CA ILE A 53 17.53 -13.52 -10.70
C ILE A 53 16.97 -14.65 -9.84
N HIS A 54 15.64 -14.84 -9.91
CA HIS A 54 14.95 -15.90 -9.18
C HIS A 54 14.46 -16.97 -10.14
N GLY A 55 15.16 -18.11 -10.15
CA GLY A 55 15.01 -19.19 -11.11
C GLY A 55 16.27 -19.39 -11.96
N LEU A 56 16.18 -20.21 -13.01
CA LEU A 56 17.32 -20.54 -13.86
C LEU A 56 17.02 -20.32 -15.34
N SER A 57 18.04 -19.92 -16.09
CA SER A 57 17.94 -19.74 -17.54
C SER A 57 18.25 -21.06 -18.26
N GLY A 58 17.30 -21.55 -19.08
CA GLY A 58 17.53 -22.70 -19.97
C GLY A 58 17.94 -22.28 -21.39
N ARG A 59 18.15 -23.27 -22.28
CA ARG A 59 18.34 -23.01 -23.72
C ARG A 59 17.00 -22.64 -24.38
N GLY A 60 17.01 -21.56 -25.17
CA GLY A 60 15.84 -21.08 -25.89
C GLY A 60 14.81 -20.38 -25.00
N GLY A 61 13.76 -19.82 -25.60
CA GLY A 61 12.74 -19.01 -24.92
C GLY A 61 12.84 -17.52 -25.21
N PHE A 62 12.05 -16.71 -24.51
CA PHE A 62 11.95 -15.26 -24.72
C PHE A 62 12.22 -14.50 -23.43
N THR A 63 12.65 -13.25 -23.56
CA THR A 63 12.84 -12.33 -22.44
C THR A 63 12.03 -11.07 -22.71
N GLN A 64 11.23 -10.65 -21.74
CA GLN A 64 10.43 -9.44 -21.82
C GLN A 64 10.79 -8.54 -20.63
N THR A 65 10.98 -7.25 -20.91
CA THR A 65 11.21 -6.23 -19.90
C THR A 65 9.98 -5.34 -19.78
N PHE A 66 9.59 -5.02 -18.55
CA PHE A 66 8.56 -4.04 -18.23
C PHE A 66 9.18 -2.95 -17.34
N GLU A 67 9.21 -1.73 -17.86
CA GLU A 67 9.81 -0.58 -17.16
C GLU A 67 8.72 0.34 -16.58
N ILE A 68 8.98 0.86 -15.40
CA ILE A 68 8.05 1.69 -14.61
C ILE A 68 8.69 3.06 -14.39
N ASP A 69 8.00 4.13 -14.82
CA ASP A 69 8.47 5.50 -14.64
C ASP A 69 8.47 5.90 -13.15
N GLN A 70 9.62 6.30 -12.62
CA GLN A 70 9.76 6.60 -11.19
C GLN A 70 9.16 7.94 -10.75
N LYS A 71 8.71 8.79 -11.68
CA LYS A 71 8.16 10.10 -11.34
C LYS A 71 6.77 10.01 -10.70
N ASP A 72 5.90 9.19 -11.28
CA ASP A 72 4.49 9.09 -10.91
C ASP A 72 3.84 7.76 -11.35
N GLU A 73 4.66 6.75 -11.67
CA GLU A 73 4.22 5.40 -11.96
C GLU A 73 4.69 4.42 -10.86
N HIS A 74 3.80 3.53 -10.45
CA HIS A 74 4.12 2.48 -9.50
C HIS A 74 3.28 1.24 -9.77
N LEU A 75 3.83 0.08 -9.42
CA LEU A 75 3.15 -1.19 -9.60
C LEU A 75 2.02 -1.33 -8.59
N VAL A 76 0.81 -1.65 -9.05
CA VAL A 76 -0.38 -1.79 -8.20
C VAL A 76 -0.86 -3.23 -8.11
N SER A 77 -0.72 -4.01 -9.19
CA SER A 77 -1.06 -5.42 -9.16
C SER A 77 -0.27 -6.28 -10.14
N VAL A 78 -0.21 -7.57 -9.82
CA VAL A 78 0.29 -8.63 -10.70
C VAL A 78 -0.79 -9.69 -10.81
N GLU A 79 -1.18 -9.99 -12.04
CA GLU A 79 -1.96 -11.19 -12.34
C GLU A 79 -1.01 -12.28 -12.84
N GLY A 80 -1.27 -13.54 -12.49
CA GLY A 80 -0.50 -14.67 -12.98
C GLY A 80 -1.36 -15.89 -13.22
N TYR A 81 -0.84 -16.84 -13.98
CA TYR A 81 -1.49 -18.13 -14.23
C TYR A 81 -0.55 -19.25 -13.84
N TYR A 82 -1.03 -20.14 -12.97
CA TYR A 82 -0.25 -21.24 -12.42
C TYR A 82 -0.76 -22.58 -12.93
N ASP A 83 0.14 -23.37 -13.51
CA ASP A 83 -0.13 -24.74 -13.90
C ASP A 83 0.15 -25.66 -12.70
N VAL A 84 -0.90 -26.26 -12.14
CA VAL A 84 -0.81 -27.16 -10.98
C VAL A 84 -0.09 -28.47 -11.33
N THR A 85 -0.24 -28.96 -12.57
CA THR A 85 0.39 -30.21 -13.00
C THR A 85 1.90 -30.06 -13.14
N LYS A 86 2.35 -28.96 -13.74
CA LYS A 86 3.80 -28.64 -13.85
C LYS A 86 4.37 -28.03 -12.57
N GLY A 87 3.53 -27.37 -11.78
CA GLY A 87 3.92 -26.62 -10.61
C GLY A 87 4.69 -25.35 -10.93
N VAL A 88 4.37 -24.68 -12.04
CA VAL A 88 5.14 -23.56 -12.62
C VAL A 88 4.19 -22.44 -13.05
N ILE A 89 4.58 -21.19 -12.80
CA ILE A 89 3.89 -20.01 -13.33
C ILE A 89 4.05 -19.99 -14.86
N GLN A 90 2.94 -19.95 -15.59
CA GLN A 90 2.92 -19.96 -17.06
C GLN A 90 2.92 -18.56 -17.65
N ALA A 91 2.23 -17.61 -17.00
CA ALA A 91 2.10 -16.26 -17.49
C ALA A 91 1.95 -15.23 -16.36
N LEU A 92 2.38 -14.00 -16.64
CA LEU A 92 2.33 -12.84 -15.75
C LEU A 92 1.85 -11.60 -16.50
N LYS A 93 1.01 -10.80 -15.86
CA LYS A 93 0.57 -9.49 -16.32
C LYS A 93 0.76 -8.46 -15.24
N PHE A 94 1.41 -7.37 -15.57
CA PHE A 94 1.75 -6.30 -14.64
C PHE A 94 0.85 -5.10 -14.87
N LYS A 95 0.29 -4.56 -13.79
CA LYS A 95 -0.52 -3.35 -13.82
C LYS A 95 0.08 -2.29 -12.92
N THR A 96 0.25 -1.10 -13.48
CA THR A 96 0.60 0.11 -12.74
C THR A 96 -0.63 0.99 -12.58
N ASN A 97 -0.49 2.07 -11.82
CA ASN A 97 -1.51 3.13 -11.75
C ASN A 97 -1.72 3.85 -13.10
N LYS A 98 -0.90 3.61 -14.13
CA LYS A 98 -0.96 4.29 -15.43
C LYS A 98 -1.20 3.38 -16.61
N LYS A 99 -0.60 2.19 -16.63
CA LYS A 99 -0.61 1.28 -17.77
C LYS A 99 -0.70 -0.16 -17.31
N THR A 100 -1.04 -1.03 -18.24
CA THR A 100 -1.02 -2.47 -18.04
C THR A 100 -0.13 -3.08 -19.11
N SER A 101 0.70 -4.05 -18.75
CA SER A 101 1.49 -4.81 -19.71
C SER A 101 0.59 -5.74 -20.52
N GLU A 102 1.09 -6.16 -21.68
CA GLU A 102 0.60 -7.39 -22.32
C GLU A 102 0.83 -8.60 -21.39
N MET A 103 0.13 -9.69 -21.65
CA MET A 103 0.39 -10.96 -20.96
C MET A 103 1.76 -11.48 -21.38
N ILE A 104 2.65 -11.70 -20.42
CA ILE A 104 3.99 -12.21 -20.65
C ILE A 104 4.00 -13.67 -20.23
N GLY A 105 4.20 -14.59 -21.18
CA GLY A 105 4.07 -16.00 -20.88
C GLY A 105 3.48 -16.81 -22.02
N TYR A 106 2.87 -17.92 -21.62
CA TYR A 106 2.08 -18.80 -22.46
C TYR A 106 0.59 -18.57 -22.17
N ASP A 107 -0.26 -19.56 -22.49
CA ASP A 107 -1.70 -19.48 -22.32
C ASP A 107 -2.11 -19.18 -20.86
N ASP A 108 -3.29 -18.57 -20.70
CA ASP A 108 -3.98 -18.34 -19.43
C ASP A 108 -4.64 -19.62 -18.88
N THR A 109 -4.12 -20.79 -19.28
CA THR A 109 -4.61 -22.09 -18.83
C THR A 109 -3.99 -22.43 -17.48
N GLY A 110 -4.82 -22.44 -16.43
CA GLY A 110 -4.37 -22.73 -15.07
C GLY A 110 -5.16 -21.96 -14.02
N ILE A 111 -4.65 -21.99 -12.78
CA ILE A 111 -5.24 -21.23 -11.68
C ILE A 111 -4.77 -19.78 -11.80
N LYS A 112 -5.74 -18.86 -11.90
CA LYS A 112 -5.45 -17.42 -11.85
C LYS A 112 -5.00 -17.03 -10.44
N LEU A 113 -3.87 -16.35 -10.37
CA LEU A 113 -3.30 -15.71 -9.19
C LEU A 113 -3.45 -14.20 -9.34
N SER A 114 -3.73 -13.51 -8.24
CA SER A 114 -3.81 -12.05 -8.22
C SER A 114 -3.14 -11.52 -6.97
N LEU A 115 -2.10 -10.71 -7.16
CA LEU A 115 -1.42 -9.97 -6.11
C LEU A 115 -1.87 -8.52 -6.17
N GLU A 116 -2.89 -8.17 -5.40
CA GLU A 116 -3.45 -6.82 -5.36
C GLU A 116 -4.00 -6.51 -3.96
N VAL A 117 -3.70 -5.31 -3.47
CA VAL A 117 -4.36 -4.76 -2.29
C VAL A 117 -4.84 -3.35 -2.62
N LYS A 118 -6.15 -3.13 -2.50
CA LYS A 118 -6.78 -1.84 -2.85
C LYS A 118 -6.12 -0.68 -2.08
N GLY A 119 -5.71 0.36 -2.81
CA GLY A 119 -5.09 1.56 -2.25
C GLY A 119 -3.64 1.38 -1.80
N LYS A 120 -2.96 0.31 -2.23
CA LYS A 120 -1.55 0.04 -1.95
C LYS A 120 -0.78 -0.19 -3.24
N LYS A 121 0.53 0.08 -3.18
CA LYS A 121 1.48 -0.25 -4.23
C LYS A 121 2.35 -1.42 -3.81
N ILE A 122 2.86 -2.17 -4.79
CA ILE A 122 3.82 -3.25 -4.59
C ILE A 122 5.22 -2.64 -4.51
N ILE A 123 5.99 -3.05 -3.51
CA ILE A 123 7.37 -2.58 -3.27
C ILE A 123 8.40 -3.70 -3.26
N GLY A 124 8.00 -4.95 -3.07
CA GLY A 124 8.92 -6.07 -2.97
C GLY A 124 8.26 -7.37 -3.37
N PHE A 125 9.07 -8.39 -3.61
CA PHE A 125 8.61 -9.72 -4.00
C PHE A 125 9.31 -10.79 -3.19
N HIS A 126 8.65 -11.92 -3.04
CA HIS A 126 9.20 -13.14 -2.47
C HIS A 126 8.53 -14.34 -3.15
N GLY A 127 9.07 -15.53 -2.98
CA GLY A 127 8.46 -16.71 -3.55
C GLY A 127 9.35 -17.94 -3.50
N TYR A 128 9.07 -18.86 -4.42
CA TYR A 128 9.82 -20.09 -4.60
C TYR A 128 10.19 -20.26 -6.07
N ALA A 129 11.44 -20.62 -6.32
CA ALA A 129 11.94 -20.89 -7.66
C ALA A 129 13.02 -21.98 -7.61
N GLU A 130 13.07 -22.82 -8.63
CA GLU A 130 14.19 -23.76 -8.85
C GLU A 130 14.68 -23.61 -10.29
N THR A 131 14.36 -24.59 -11.15
CA THR A 131 14.59 -24.49 -12.59
C THR A 131 13.62 -23.53 -13.27
N ASN A 132 12.44 -23.34 -12.71
CA ASN A 132 11.42 -22.39 -13.16
C ASN A 132 10.87 -21.61 -11.96
N LEU A 133 10.10 -20.57 -12.23
CA LEU A 133 9.38 -19.82 -11.21
C LEU A 133 8.15 -20.61 -10.75
N ASN A 134 8.15 -21.05 -9.50
CA ASN A 134 7.08 -21.89 -8.96
C ASN A 134 5.98 -21.07 -8.29
N SER A 135 6.31 -19.93 -7.70
CA SER A 135 5.34 -19.06 -7.05
C SER A 135 5.85 -17.64 -6.89
N LEU A 136 4.92 -16.72 -6.66
CA LEU A 136 5.19 -15.31 -6.50
C LEU A 136 4.26 -14.73 -5.42
N GLY A 137 4.85 -14.03 -4.47
CA GLY A 137 4.19 -13.25 -3.43
C GLY A 137 4.74 -11.82 -3.46
N ALA A 138 4.06 -10.91 -2.77
CA ALA A 138 4.38 -9.48 -2.85
C ALA A 138 4.29 -8.77 -1.50
N TYR A 139 5.12 -7.74 -1.36
CA TYR A 139 5.08 -6.77 -0.28
C TYR A 139 4.40 -5.48 -0.76
N PHE A 140 3.50 -4.95 0.07
CA PHE A 140 2.67 -3.79 -0.23
C PHE A 140 2.92 -2.67 0.77
N THR A 141 2.87 -1.43 0.30
CA THR A 141 2.83 -0.24 1.14
C THR A 141 1.72 0.71 0.72
N THR A 142 1.27 1.57 1.63
CA THR A 142 0.24 2.58 1.34
C THR A 142 0.80 3.60 0.34
N THR A 143 0.03 3.89 -0.71
CA THR A 143 0.30 5.02 -1.60
C THR A 143 -0.01 6.31 -0.86
N GLY A 144 1.00 6.90 -0.22
CA GLY A 144 0.95 8.30 0.21
C GLY A 144 0.89 9.24 -1.00
N PRO A 145 0.45 10.50 -0.84
CA PRO A 145 0.45 11.47 -1.94
C PRO A 145 1.86 11.60 -2.53
N ILE A 146 1.95 11.37 -3.84
CA ILE A 146 3.18 11.38 -4.63
C ILE A 146 3.75 12.80 -4.59
N GLY A 147 4.96 12.98 -4.06
CA GLY A 147 5.69 14.24 -4.24
C GLY A 147 6.68 14.67 -3.16
N LEU A 148 6.76 14.02 -1.99
CA LEU A 148 7.73 14.41 -0.96
C LEU A 148 8.29 13.15 -0.28
N ASN A 149 9.62 12.97 -0.40
CA ASN A 149 10.57 12.22 0.43
C ASN A 149 10.08 10.94 1.17
N PRO A 150 10.77 9.77 1.11
CA PRO A 150 10.34 8.50 1.74
C PRO A 150 10.27 8.48 3.28
N GLN A 151 10.29 9.62 3.97
CA GLN A 151 9.91 9.70 5.37
C GLN A 151 8.44 10.06 5.44
N VAL A 152 7.62 9.02 5.61
CA VAL A 152 6.15 9.02 5.65
C VAL A 152 5.58 10.36 6.16
N GLY A 153 5.24 11.24 5.21
CA GLY A 153 4.61 12.51 5.49
C GLY A 153 3.14 12.28 5.75
N HIS A 154 2.79 11.93 6.99
CA HIS A 154 1.41 12.04 7.42
C HIS A 154 1.02 13.52 7.36
N ILE A 155 0.03 13.84 6.53
CA ILE A 155 -0.52 15.20 6.50
C ILE A 155 -1.29 15.38 7.80
N LYS A 156 -0.64 15.98 8.79
CA LYS A 156 -1.27 16.38 10.04
C LYS A 156 -1.99 17.70 9.78
N LEU A 157 -3.32 17.64 9.73
CA LEU A 157 -4.14 18.84 9.68
C LEU A 157 -4.13 19.53 11.05
N ALA A 158 -4.24 20.86 11.05
CA ALA A 158 -4.44 21.59 12.29
C ALA A 158 -5.74 21.14 12.95
N TYR A 159 -5.73 20.96 14.27
CA TYR A 159 -6.95 20.70 15.02
C TYR A 159 -7.85 21.94 14.98
N GLN A 160 -9.16 21.73 14.99
CA GLN A 160 -10.16 22.78 15.11
C GLN A 160 -10.85 22.60 16.47
N GLY A 161 -10.91 23.67 17.27
CA GLY A 161 -11.45 23.62 18.63
C GLY A 161 -10.86 24.69 19.54
N GLY A 162 -11.28 24.70 20.81
CA GLY A 162 -10.70 25.59 21.83
C GLY A 162 -9.25 25.23 22.17
N GLY A 163 -8.46 26.20 22.65
CA GLY A 163 -7.06 26.01 23.03
C GLY A 163 -6.84 25.31 24.39
N GLY A 164 -7.85 24.64 24.93
CA GLY A 164 -7.78 23.87 26.18
C GLY A 164 -7.38 22.42 25.93
N GLY A 165 -6.78 21.78 26.94
CA GLY A 165 -6.44 20.35 26.92
C GLY A 165 -4.96 20.03 26.65
N ILE A 166 -4.57 18.80 27.00
CA ILE A 166 -3.24 18.26 26.72
C ILE A 166 -3.22 17.72 25.29
N PRO A 167 -2.31 18.18 24.42
CA PRO A 167 -2.19 17.64 23.07
C PRO A 167 -1.88 16.14 23.12
N TRP A 168 -2.64 15.35 22.36
CA TRP A 168 -2.41 13.93 22.20
C TRP A 168 -2.44 13.57 20.70
N ASP A 169 -1.69 12.55 20.33
CA ASP A 169 -1.55 12.08 18.95
C ASP A 169 -1.30 10.56 18.98
N HIS A 170 -2.23 9.76 18.48
CA HIS A 170 -2.07 8.30 18.39
C HIS A 170 -1.00 7.90 17.36
N GLY A 171 -0.55 8.86 16.56
CA GLY A 171 0.35 8.64 15.48
C GLY A 171 -0.31 7.85 14.36
N PRO A 172 0.46 7.56 13.32
CA PRO A 172 -0.11 7.07 12.08
C PRO A 172 0.11 5.57 11.83
N ASN A 173 0.82 4.90 12.73
CA ASN A 173 1.34 3.54 12.54
C ASN A 173 0.30 2.47 12.88
N HIS A 174 -0.90 2.61 12.33
CA HIS A 174 -2.03 1.69 12.50
C HIS A 174 -2.46 1.14 11.14
N ASN A 175 -2.85 -0.13 11.06
CA ASN A 175 -3.33 -0.72 9.80
C ASN A 175 -4.75 -0.26 9.44
N GLY A 176 -5.51 0.24 10.41
CA GLY A 176 -6.79 0.89 10.16
C GLY A 176 -7.57 1.19 11.45
N VAL A 177 -8.52 2.12 11.36
CA VAL A 177 -9.50 2.38 12.41
C VAL A 177 -10.62 1.36 12.29
N LYS A 178 -10.95 0.66 13.38
CA LYS A 178 -12.06 -0.31 13.42
C LYS A 178 -13.30 0.27 14.05
N ARG A 179 -13.15 1.07 15.09
CA ARG A 179 -14.28 1.66 15.82
C ARG A 179 -13.89 3.01 16.39
N VAL A 180 -14.83 3.94 16.33
CA VAL A 180 -14.78 5.21 17.06
C VAL A 180 -16.01 5.25 17.95
N SER A 181 -15.83 5.52 19.23
CA SER A 181 -16.94 5.61 20.20
C SER A 181 -16.86 6.92 20.95
N PHE A 182 -18.01 7.51 21.25
CA PHE A 182 -18.15 8.79 21.94
C PHE A 182 -18.93 8.58 23.24
N ILE A 183 -18.56 9.33 24.27
CA ILE A 183 -19.32 9.49 25.51
C ILE A 183 -19.75 10.95 25.54
N PHE A 184 -21.06 11.15 25.69
CA PHE A 184 -21.69 12.46 25.69
C PHE A 184 -22.20 12.79 27.09
N ASP A 185 -22.13 14.07 27.45
CA ASP A 185 -23.01 14.66 28.47
C ASP A 185 -24.19 15.36 27.77
N GLU A 186 -25.02 16.10 28.51
CA GLU A 186 -26.23 16.73 27.97
C GLU A 186 -25.97 17.65 26.76
N ASN A 187 -24.78 18.26 26.66
CA ASN A 187 -24.49 19.27 25.63
C ASN A 187 -23.13 19.12 24.92
N GLU A 188 -22.30 18.14 25.25
CA GLU A 188 -20.91 18.06 24.74
C GLU A 188 -20.37 16.63 24.64
N ILE A 189 -19.38 16.44 23.76
CA ILE A 189 -18.56 15.22 23.71
C ILE A 189 -17.57 15.26 24.86
N ARG A 190 -17.82 14.44 25.90
CA ARG A 190 -16.95 14.30 27.07
C ARG A 190 -15.73 13.46 26.83
N GLN A 191 -15.92 12.35 26.12
CA GLN A 191 -14.83 11.43 25.82
C GLN A 191 -15.05 10.86 24.43
N TRP A 192 -13.96 10.48 23.78
CA TRP A 192 -14.03 9.60 22.64
C TRP A 192 -12.90 8.58 22.72
N ARG A 193 -13.07 7.47 22.01
CA ARG A 193 -12.12 6.35 21.97
C ARG A 193 -12.01 5.84 20.55
N VAL A 194 -10.82 5.33 20.22
CA VAL A 194 -10.56 4.69 18.94
C VAL A 194 -9.98 3.32 19.17
N ASP A 195 -10.52 2.35 18.44
CA ASP A 195 -9.92 1.04 18.33
C ASP A 195 -9.21 0.94 16.98
N TYR A 196 -7.91 0.68 17.02
CA TYR A 196 -7.09 0.46 15.84
C TYR A 196 -6.80 -1.03 15.66
N ASP A 197 -6.60 -1.43 14.41
CA ASP A 197 -6.04 -2.71 14.04
C ASP A 197 -4.54 -2.53 13.79
N ASP A 198 -3.74 -3.23 14.59
CA ASP A 198 -2.29 -3.22 14.53
C ASP A 198 -1.80 -4.63 14.18
N GLY A 199 -1.84 -4.96 12.89
CA GLY A 199 -1.36 -6.27 12.41
C GLY A 199 -2.29 -7.44 12.74
N GLY A 200 -3.60 -7.20 12.84
CA GLY A 200 -4.60 -8.20 13.20
C GLY A 200 -4.96 -8.19 14.69
N VAL A 201 -4.31 -7.37 15.50
CA VAL A 201 -4.62 -7.18 16.93
C VAL A 201 -5.37 -5.86 17.11
N ILE A 202 -6.54 -5.93 17.74
CA ILE A 202 -7.32 -4.73 18.06
C ILE A 202 -6.76 -4.09 19.33
N ARG A 203 -6.32 -2.84 19.23
CA ARG A 203 -5.85 -2.03 20.37
C ARG A 203 -6.74 -0.84 20.59
N GLN A 204 -7.14 -0.64 21.84
CA GLN A 204 -7.98 0.47 22.27
C GLN A 204 -7.11 1.62 22.77
N TYR A 205 -7.43 2.84 22.35
CA TYR A 205 -6.74 4.06 22.76
C TYR A 205 -7.72 5.07 23.33
N GLU A 206 -7.35 5.64 24.48
CA GLU A 206 -8.10 6.67 25.19
C GLU A 206 -7.22 7.92 25.38
N PRO A 207 -7.77 9.15 25.26
CA PRO A 207 -7.05 10.36 25.64
C PRO A 207 -6.72 10.34 27.13
N ILE A 208 -5.51 10.72 27.49
CA ILE A 208 -5.05 10.79 28.89
C ILE A 208 -5.74 11.98 29.57
N ASN A 209 -6.69 11.70 30.47
CA ASN A 209 -7.38 12.61 31.40
C ASN A 209 -8.21 13.78 30.80
N GLY A 210 -9.48 13.50 30.48
CA GLY A 210 -10.61 13.88 31.34
C GLY A 210 -11.06 15.34 31.54
N TYR A 211 -10.39 16.39 31.05
CA TYR A 211 -10.93 17.75 31.19
C TYR A 211 -10.75 18.62 29.92
N ASP A 212 -11.89 19.14 29.48
CA ASP A 212 -12.16 20.21 28.51
C ASP A 212 -11.77 20.01 27.05
N MET A 213 -12.68 19.39 26.29
CA MET A 213 -12.87 19.70 24.86
C MET A 213 -14.25 20.33 24.68
N VAL A 214 -14.30 21.65 24.57
CA VAL A 214 -15.53 22.40 24.23
C VAL A 214 -15.79 22.26 22.74
N SER A 215 -16.91 21.64 22.36
CA SER A 215 -17.45 21.66 21.00
C SER A 215 -18.74 22.47 20.97
N ASP A 216 -18.74 23.58 20.23
CA ASP A 216 -19.94 24.39 19.94
C ASP A 216 -20.91 23.58 19.05
N SER A 217 -22.17 23.52 19.47
CA SER A 217 -23.21 22.65 18.94
C SER A 217 -24.12 23.37 17.94
N ARG A 218 -24.15 22.98 16.66
CA ARG A 218 -25.35 23.07 15.80
C ARG A 218 -25.43 21.89 14.80
N LYS A 219 -26.51 21.10 14.98
CA LYS A 219 -27.39 20.32 14.06
C LYS A 219 -26.91 20.10 12.61
N GLU A 220 -27.16 18.99 11.90
CA GLU A 220 -27.97 17.77 12.03
C GLU A 220 -27.45 16.81 10.91
N ASP A 221 -27.83 15.53 10.99
CA ASP A 221 -27.71 14.45 9.99
C ASP A 221 -26.42 13.61 9.87
N LEU A 222 -26.65 12.30 9.89
CA LEU A 222 -25.72 11.23 9.56
C LEU A 222 -25.25 11.38 8.10
N GLY A 223 -24.10 11.99 7.91
CA GLY A 223 -23.44 12.13 6.62
C GLY A 223 -22.13 12.89 6.80
N MET A 224 -21.14 12.59 5.96
CA MET A 224 -19.90 13.34 5.75
C MET A 224 -19.74 14.66 6.54
N VAL A 225 -18.66 14.78 7.31
CA VAL A 225 -18.16 16.10 7.73
C VAL A 225 -17.69 16.84 6.48
N CYS A 226 -18.57 17.65 5.90
CA CYS A 226 -18.25 18.60 4.84
C CYS A 226 -17.67 19.88 5.47
N PHE A 227 -16.51 20.33 4.99
CA PHE A 227 -15.97 21.65 5.31
C PHE A 227 -16.45 22.62 4.23
N GLY A 228 -17.28 23.59 4.62
CA GLY A 228 -17.85 24.60 3.72
C GLY A 228 -16.89 25.76 3.43
N ASP A 229 -16.96 26.25 2.20
CA ASP A 229 -16.10 27.25 1.57
C ASP A 229 -16.38 28.65 2.14
N GLY A 230 -15.38 29.26 2.78
CA GLY A 230 -15.49 30.60 3.34
C GLY A 230 -14.87 31.67 2.43
N SER A 231 -15.67 32.23 1.53
CA SER A 231 -15.38 33.49 0.85
C SER A 231 -15.14 34.61 1.86
N THR A 232 -14.01 35.31 1.75
CA THR A 232 -13.69 36.50 2.54
C THR A 232 -14.55 37.69 2.12
N THR A 233 -15.45 38.12 3.00
CA THR A 233 -15.95 39.52 3.00
C THR A 233 -15.28 40.27 4.14
N GLU A 234 -14.30 41.11 3.81
CA GLU A 234 -13.76 42.11 4.71
C GLU A 234 -14.84 43.13 5.08
N THR A 235 -15.07 43.33 6.38
CA THR A 235 -15.64 44.58 6.89
C THR A 235 -14.66 45.15 7.91
N GLY A 236 -13.80 46.06 7.44
CA GLY A 236 -12.91 46.87 8.26
C GLY A 236 -13.38 48.32 8.23
N ASN A 237 -14.16 48.70 9.23
CA ASN A 237 -14.59 50.06 9.50
C ASN A 237 -13.45 50.78 10.26
N SER A 238 -12.86 51.83 9.69
CA SER A 238 -11.98 52.75 10.43
C SER A 238 -12.69 54.09 10.61
N GLY A 239 -13.15 54.34 11.84
CA GLY A 239 -13.64 55.62 12.29
C GLY A 239 -12.52 56.64 12.52
N GLN A 240 -12.92 57.90 12.33
CA GLN A 240 -12.29 59.20 12.58
C GLN A 240 -11.11 59.28 13.54
#